data_AF-B8IXV6-F1
#
_entry.id   AF-B8IXV6-F1
#
_cell.length_a   1.000
_cell.length_b   1.000
_cell.length_c   1.000
_cell.angle_alpha   90.00
_cell.angle_beta   90.00
_cell.angle_gamma   90.00
#
_symmetry.space_group_name_H-M   'P 1'
#
loop_
_entity.id
_entity.type
_entity.pdbx_description
1 polymer ?
#
loop_
_entity_poly.entity_id
_entity_poly.type
_entity_poly.pdbx_seq_one_letter_code
_entity_poly.pdbx_strand_id
1 'polypeptide(L)'
;MPAKVRRAKRRSGPSLDAYAMVFETGHDFFGDLGFGQGSVSDEHARAAAREAWPELGAAFLQERADRLARPDAVRKSDQPWALETFGPPPGWRR
;
A
#
# COMPACT_ATOMS: atom_id res chain seq x y z
N MET A 1 0.71 -28.62 -26.84
CA MET A 1 1.19 -27.54 -25.96
C MET A 1 0.09 -27.21 -24.96
N PRO A 2 0.26 -27.39 -23.64
CA PRO A 2 -0.79 -27.07 -22.69
C PRO A 2 -0.76 -25.58 -22.38
N ALA A 3 -1.84 -24.87 -22.72
CA ALA A 3 -2.02 -23.47 -22.37
C ALA A 3 -2.20 -23.35 -20.84
N LYS A 4 -1.29 -22.62 -20.18
CA LYS A 4 -1.41 -22.29 -18.75
C LYS A 4 -2.70 -21.48 -18.54
N VAL A 5 -3.67 -22.10 -17.87
CA VAL A 5 -4.91 -21.45 -17.44
C VAL A 5 -4.53 -20.32 -16.49
N ARG A 6 -4.66 -19.06 -16.93
CA ARG A 6 -4.50 -17.87 -16.06
C ARG A 6 -5.56 -17.95 -14.97
N ARG A 7 -5.14 -18.38 -13.77
CA ARG A 7 -5.95 -18.34 -12.57
C ARG A 7 -6.41 -16.89 -12.38
N ALA A 8 -7.70 -16.63 -12.59
CA ALA A 8 -8.30 -15.34 -12.31
C ALA A 8 -8.02 -15.03 -10.83
N LYS A 9 -7.19 -14.00 -10.59
CA LYS A 9 -6.78 -13.57 -9.25
C LYS A 9 -8.04 -13.02 -8.58
N ARG A 10 -8.69 -13.84 -7.76
CA ARG A 10 -9.75 -13.40 -6.83
C ARG A 10 -9.13 -12.32 -5.94
N ARG A 11 -9.36 -11.04 -6.26
CA ARG A 11 -9.12 -9.95 -5.31
C ARG A 11 -10.37 -9.85 -4.43
N SER A 12 -10.43 -10.73 -3.45
CA SER A 12 -11.40 -10.62 -2.36
C SER A 12 -10.79 -9.71 -1.29
N GLY A 13 -11.30 -8.49 -1.18
CA GLY A 13 -10.92 -7.49 -0.18
C GLY A 13 -9.84 -6.49 -0.62
N PRO A 14 -9.76 -5.31 0.03
CA PRO A 14 -8.65 -4.39 -0.12
C PRO A 14 -7.37 -5.10 0.37
N SER A 15 -6.53 -5.54 -0.57
CA SER A 15 -5.29 -6.23 -0.23
C SER A 15 -4.22 -5.22 0.17
N LEU A 16 -3.56 -5.45 1.30
CA LEU A 16 -2.44 -4.63 1.79
C LEU A 16 -1.42 -4.33 0.68
N ASP A 17 -1.05 -5.33 -0.13
CA ASP A 17 -0.14 -5.19 -1.28
C ASP A 17 -0.57 -4.10 -2.27
N ALA A 18 -1.87 -3.97 -2.54
CA ALA A 18 -2.39 -2.98 -3.50
C ALA A 18 -2.31 -1.56 -2.94
N TYR A 19 -2.43 -1.41 -1.61
CA TYR A 19 -2.34 -0.11 -0.94
C TYR A 19 -0.92 0.23 -0.49
N ALA A 20 -0.01 -0.74 -0.37
CA ALA A 20 1.34 -0.55 0.16
C ALA A 20 2.12 0.52 -0.62
N MET A 21 1.97 0.54 -1.94
CA MET A 21 2.62 1.56 -2.77
C MET A 21 2.03 2.95 -2.53
N VAL A 22 0.70 3.07 -2.48
CA VAL A 22 0.02 4.33 -2.22
C VAL A 22 0.31 4.82 -0.79
N PHE A 23 0.45 3.93 0.18
CA PHE A 23 0.86 4.31 1.53
C PHE A 23 2.31 4.80 1.61
N GLU A 24 3.22 4.21 0.81
CA GLU A 24 4.62 4.63 0.80
C GLU A 24 4.81 5.97 0.06
N THR A 25 4.13 6.17 -1.09
CA THR A 25 4.42 7.32 -1.99
C THR A 25 3.25 8.28 -2.21
N GLY A 26 2.01 7.91 -1.88
CA GLY A 26 0.81 8.67 -2.22
C GLY A 26 0.36 8.56 -3.67
N HIS A 27 0.90 7.60 -4.43
CA HIS A 27 0.60 7.40 -5.85
C HIS A 27 0.35 5.91 -6.17
N ASP A 28 -0.61 5.64 -7.05
CA ASP A 28 -0.88 4.29 -7.57
C ASP A 28 -0.20 4.10 -8.94
N PHE A 29 1.12 3.93 -8.95
CA PHE A 29 1.89 3.82 -10.18
C PHE A 29 1.48 2.65 -11.09
N PHE A 30 0.91 1.58 -10.53
CA PHE A 30 0.59 0.35 -11.26
C PHE A 30 -0.92 0.20 -11.51
N GLY A 31 -1.74 1.16 -11.05
CA GLY A 31 -3.19 1.07 -11.16
C GLY A 31 -3.74 -0.13 -10.38
N ASP A 32 -3.06 -0.55 -9.32
CA ASP A 32 -3.43 -1.73 -8.55
C ASP A 32 -4.73 -1.52 -7.76
N LEU A 33 -5.15 -0.27 -7.54
CA LEU A 33 -6.45 0.04 -6.97
C LEU A 33 -7.56 0.13 -8.03
N GLY A 34 -7.22 0.07 -9.32
CA GLY A 34 -8.19 0.03 -10.41
C GLY A 34 -8.80 1.38 -10.79
N PHE A 35 -8.24 2.50 -10.31
CA PHE A 35 -8.73 3.86 -10.58
C PHE A 35 -8.34 4.42 -11.98
N GLY A 36 -7.66 3.64 -12.82
CA GLY A 36 -7.21 4.03 -14.18
C GLY A 36 -5.84 4.73 -14.19
N GLN A 37 -5.30 5.08 -15.36
CA GLN A 37 -4.00 5.80 -15.50
C GLN A 37 -4.22 7.32 -15.59
N GLY A 38 -3.55 8.11 -14.74
CA GLY A 38 -3.46 9.59 -14.84
C GLY A 38 -3.56 10.34 -13.50
N SER A 39 -3.31 11.66 -13.48
CA SER A 39 -3.30 12.47 -12.23
C SER A 39 -4.64 12.52 -11.47
N VAL A 40 -5.77 12.39 -12.18
CA VAL A 40 -7.10 12.29 -11.53
C VAL A 40 -7.21 10.96 -10.75
N SER A 41 -6.51 9.91 -11.19
CA SER A 41 -6.46 8.61 -10.51
C SER A 41 -5.70 8.69 -9.18
N ASP A 42 -4.62 9.48 -9.12
CA ASP A 42 -3.83 9.64 -7.89
C ASP A 42 -4.63 10.31 -6.77
N GLU A 43 -5.51 11.26 -7.09
CA GLU A 43 -6.40 11.87 -6.09
C GLU A 43 -7.39 10.84 -5.52
N HIS A 44 -7.96 9.99 -6.37
CA HIS A 44 -8.83 8.88 -5.93
C HIS A 44 -8.05 7.82 -5.13
N ALA A 45 -6.82 7.50 -5.53
CA ALA A 45 -5.95 6.59 -4.80
C ALA A 45 -5.63 7.13 -3.40
N ARG A 46 -5.35 8.43 -3.28
CA ARG A 46 -5.11 9.10 -1.98
C ARG A 46 -6.36 9.12 -1.10
N ALA A 47 -7.53 9.38 -1.68
CA ALA A 47 -8.80 9.31 -0.97
C ALA A 47 -9.08 7.88 -0.45
N ALA A 48 -8.91 6.87 -1.31
CA ALA A 48 -9.05 5.47 -0.94
C ALA A 48 -8.01 5.05 0.12
N ALA A 49 -6.77 5.56 0.04
CA ALA A 49 -5.75 5.32 1.04
C ALA A 49 -6.16 5.90 2.40
N ARG A 50 -6.74 7.11 2.43
CA ARG A 50 -7.26 7.70 3.67
C ARG A 50 -8.33 6.82 4.33
N GLU A 51 -9.24 6.26 3.54
CA GLU A 51 -10.31 5.38 4.02
C GLU A 51 -9.77 4.04 4.50
N ALA A 52 -8.77 3.48 3.82
CA ALA A 52 -8.17 2.20 4.17
C ALA A 52 -7.11 2.28 5.28
N TRP A 53 -6.57 3.46 5.57
CA TRP A 53 -5.50 3.65 6.55
C TRP A 53 -5.83 3.18 7.97
N PRO A 54 -7.05 3.40 8.51
CA PRO A 54 -7.43 2.89 9.82
C PRO A 54 -7.42 1.36 9.93
N GLU A 55 -7.72 0.66 8.83
CA GLU A 55 -7.84 -0.80 8.82
C GLU A 55 -6.51 -1.48 8.45
N LEU A 56 -5.78 -0.92 7.47
CA LEU A 56 -4.58 -1.55 6.89
C LEU A 56 -3.27 -0.90 7.34
N GLY A 57 -3.31 0.32 7.87
CA GLY A 57 -2.12 1.11 8.17
C GLY A 57 -1.23 0.47 9.25
N ALA A 58 -1.83 -0.15 10.27
CA ALA A 58 -1.07 -0.83 11.32
C ALA A 58 -0.31 -2.05 10.75
N ALA A 59 -0.97 -2.84 9.89
CA ALA A 59 -0.34 -3.99 9.23
C ALA A 59 0.77 -3.54 8.26
N PHE A 60 0.54 -2.46 7.51
CA PHE A 60 1.55 -1.86 6.63
C PHE A 60 2.81 -1.45 7.39
N LEU A 61 2.65 -0.73 8.50
CA LEU A 61 3.77 -0.24 9.30
C LEU A 61 4.54 -1.40 9.98
N GLN A 62 3.83 -2.46 10.40
CA GLN A 62 4.49 -3.66 10.92
C GLN A 62 5.30 -4.36 9.83
N GLU A 63 4.73 -4.60 8.64
CA GLU A 63 5.45 -5.24 7.54
C GLU A 63 6.68 -4.41 7.10
N ARG A 64 6.54 -3.08 7.10
CA ARG A 64 7.65 -2.17 6.82
C ARG A 64 8.73 -2.24 7.88
N ALA A 65 8.37 -2.28 9.17
CA ALA A 65 9.33 -2.44 10.26
C ALA A 65 10.07 -3.78 10.17
N ASP A 66 9.35 -4.88 9.92
CA ASP A 66 9.92 -6.21 9.74
C ASP A 66 10.88 -6.26 8.55
N ARG A 67 10.52 -5.57 7.46
CA ARG A 67 11.38 -5.44 6.28
C ARG A 67 12.64 -4.66 6.60
N LEU A 68 12.55 -3.53 7.31
CA LEU A 68 13.70 -2.70 7.70
C LEU A 68 14.58 -3.36 8.77
N ALA A 69 14.05 -4.29 9.55
CA ALA A 69 14.81 -5.07 10.52
C ALA A 69 15.72 -6.11 9.86
N ARG A 70 15.53 -6.42 8.57
CA ARG A 70 16.39 -7.38 7.86
C ARG A 70 17.79 -6.79 7.62
N PRO A 71 18.86 -7.59 7.75
CA PRO A 71 20.23 -7.11 7.63
C PRO A 71 20.60 -6.62 6.23
N ASP A 72 19.90 -7.10 5.21
CA ASP A 72 20.06 -6.76 3.79
C ASP A 72 19.08 -5.66 3.32
N ALA A 73 18.24 -5.15 4.23
CA ALA A 73 17.25 -4.15 3.87
C ALA A 73 17.91 -2.81 3.53
N VAL A 74 17.52 -2.26 2.38
CA VAL A 74 17.79 -0.86 2.07
C VAL A 74 17.01 0.00 3.06
N ARG A 75 17.71 0.58 4.03
CA ARG A 75 17.12 1.52 4.98
C ARG A 75 16.68 2.77 4.22
N LYS A 76 15.40 2.84 3.87
CA LYS A 76 14.78 4.09 3.46
C LYS A 76 14.57 4.94 4.71
N SER A 77 15.28 6.05 4.79
CA SER A 77 15.21 6.99 5.92
C SER A 77 13.89 7.76 5.96
N ASP A 78 13.17 7.81 4.83
CA ASP A 78 11.94 8.57 4.72
C ASP A 78 10.78 7.84 5.38
N GLN A 79 9.91 8.59 6.06
CA GLN A 79 8.66 8.04 6.56
C GLN A 79 7.72 7.80 5.39
N PRO A 80 6.85 6.78 5.46
CA PRO A 80 5.86 6.56 4.41
C PRO A 80 4.90 7.74 4.32
N TRP A 81 4.54 8.15 3.11
CA TRP A 81 3.66 9.28 2.83
C TRP A 81 2.36 9.27 3.66
N ALA A 82 1.73 8.09 3.80
CA ALA A 82 0.49 7.97 4.55
C ALA A 82 0.67 8.25 6.05
N LEU A 83 1.83 7.92 6.62
CA LEU A 83 2.14 8.26 8.01
C LEU A 83 2.39 9.75 8.17
N GLU A 84 3.08 10.39 7.22
CA GLU A 84 3.32 11.84 7.24
C GLU A 84 2.03 12.64 7.01
N THR A 85 1.13 12.14 6.15
CA THR A 85 -0.08 12.86 5.71
C THR A 85 -1.26 12.64 6.64
N PHE A 86 -1.48 11.39 7.08
CA PHE A 86 -2.65 11.02 7.90
C PHE A 86 -2.30 10.84 9.37
N GLY A 87 -1.01 10.75 9.70
CA GLY A 87 -0.55 10.41 11.03
C GLY A 87 -0.63 8.92 11.35
N PRO A 88 -0.33 8.53 12.59
CA PRO A 88 -0.34 7.14 13.04
C PRO A 88 -1.74 6.51 12.94
N PRO A 89 -1.89 5.29 12.40
CA PRO A 89 -3.16 4.61 12.35
C PRO A 89 -3.58 4.13 13.76
N PRO A 90 -4.90 4.00 14.03
CA PRO A 90 -5.40 3.50 15.30
C PRO A 90 -4.83 2.11 15.60
N GLY A 91 -4.29 1.94 16.81
CA GLY A 91 -3.69 0.68 17.25
C GLY A 91 -2.20 0.50 16.91
N TRP A 92 -1.58 1.41 16.15
CA TRP A 92 -0.13 1.39 15.98
C TRP A 92 0.57 1.95 17.21
N ARG A 93 1.33 1.09 17.90
CA ARG A 93 2.24 1.47 18.99
C ARG A 93 3.67 1.48 18.45
N ARG A 94 4.32 2.63 18.59
CA ARG A 94 5.69 2.90 18.12
C ARG A 94 6.74 2.26 19.00
#